data_AF-A0A554KBX4-F1
#
_entry.id   AF-A0A554KBX4-F1
#
_cell.length_a   1.000
_cell.length_b   1.000
_cell.length_c   1.000
_cell.angle_alpha   90.00
_cell.angle_beta   90.00
_cell.angle_gamma   90.00
#
_symmetry.space_group_name_H-M   'P 1'
#
loop_
_entity.id
_entity.type
_entity.pdbx_description
1 polymer ?
#
loop_
_entity_poly.entity_id
_entity_poly.type
_entity_poly.pdbx_seq_one_letter_code
_entity_poly.pdbx_strand_id
1 'polypeptide(L)'
;MQPHKKKIYSLLGVGGGIVLSAYILVWTINPQSWTAWEISNVLHIVGGVYAFFFTRELVSYARLSHRIEIPFWMEIALYVAGAIVLGVLWEWYELIIDRYQVLILGQASIMTYADNIGDLMFDTLGGLLGAMYWHRKRK
;
A
#
# COMPACT_ATOMS: atom_id res chain seq x y z
N MET A 1 -7.34 24.36 -10.00
CA MET A 1 -7.41 23.18 -9.13
C MET A 1 -6.50 23.41 -7.92
N GLN A 2 -7.04 23.40 -6.70
CA GLN A 2 -6.24 23.65 -5.48
C GLN A 2 -5.02 22.72 -5.42
N PRO A 3 -3.85 23.18 -4.94
CA PRO A 3 -2.58 22.45 -5.03
C PRO A 3 -2.64 21.03 -4.44
N HIS A 4 -3.41 20.83 -3.36
CA HIS A 4 -3.63 19.52 -2.74
C HIS A 4 -4.38 18.53 -3.65
N LYS A 5 -5.38 18.98 -4.41
CA LYS A 5 -6.11 18.11 -5.34
C LYS A 5 -5.17 17.55 -6.41
N LYS A 6 -4.31 18.40 -6.99
CA LYS A 6 -3.31 17.96 -7.99
C LYS A 6 -2.37 16.91 -7.40
N LYS A 7 -1.91 17.13 -6.17
CA LYS A 7 -1.03 16.21 -5.46
C LYS A 7 -1.70 14.86 -5.17
N ILE A 8 -2.97 14.85 -4.74
CA ILE A 8 -3.72 13.60 -4.49
C ILE A 8 -3.87 12.79 -5.78
N TYR A 9 -4.27 13.39 -6.90
CA TYR A 9 -4.36 12.65 -8.17
C TYR A 9 -3.01 12.17 -8.67
N SER A 10 -1.96 12.98 -8.50
CA SER A 10 -0.60 12.56 -8.82
C SER A 10 -0.17 11.36 -7.97
N LEU A 11 -0.46 11.37 -6.67
CA LEU A 11 -0.19 10.24 -5.79
C LEU A 11 -1.03 9.03 -6.17
N LEU A 12 -2.31 9.17 -6.49
CA LEU A 12 -3.15 8.07 -7.00
C LEU A 12 -2.52 7.42 -8.25
N GLY A 13 -2.03 8.25 -9.19
CA GLY A 13 -1.31 7.76 -10.36
C GLY A 13 -0.03 7.00 -10.00
N VAL A 14 0.74 7.50 -9.02
CA VAL A 14 1.93 6.81 -8.49
C VAL A 14 1.53 5.47 -7.85
N GLY A 15 0.46 5.43 -7.07
CA GLY A 15 -0.04 4.20 -6.43
C GLY A 15 -0.43 3.14 -7.45
N GLY A 16 -1.21 3.52 -8.47
CA GLY A 16 -1.53 2.64 -9.58
C GLY A 16 -0.28 2.16 -10.34
N GLY A 17 0.71 3.04 -10.51
CA GLY A 17 2.01 2.68 -11.10
C GLY A 17 2.80 1.68 -10.25
N ILE A 18 2.77 1.80 -8.91
CA ILE A 18 3.41 0.87 -7.98
C ILE A 18 2.76 -0.52 -8.12
N VAL A 19 1.43 -0.60 -8.04
CA VAL A 19 0.70 -1.88 -8.16
C VAL A 19 0.96 -2.54 -9.51
N LEU A 20 0.91 -1.76 -10.60
CA LEU A 20 1.20 -2.29 -11.94
C LEU A 20 2.65 -2.76 -12.08
N SER A 21 3.61 -2.00 -11.54
CA SER A 21 5.03 -2.37 -11.60
C SER A 21 5.34 -3.59 -10.74
N ALA A 22 4.75 -3.69 -9.55
CA ALA A 22 4.81 -4.86 -8.69
C ALA A 22 4.34 -6.11 -9.43
N TYR A 23 3.18 -6.00 -10.09
CA TYR A 23 2.63 -7.07 -10.90
C TYR A 23 3.54 -7.47 -12.06
N ILE A 24 4.00 -6.50 -12.87
CA ILE A 24 4.91 -6.78 -13.99
C ILE A 24 6.19 -7.46 -13.49
N LEU A 25 6.76 -6.95 -12.39
CA LEU A 25 7.98 -7.49 -11.82
C LEU A 25 7.80 -8.96 -11.39
N VAL A 26 6.73 -9.26 -10.65
CA VAL A 26 6.39 -10.63 -10.20
C VAL A 26 6.15 -11.56 -11.39
N TRP A 27 5.58 -11.07 -12.50
CA TRP A 27 5.40 -11.85 -13.72
C TRP A 27 6.67 -12.08 -14.54
N THR A 28 7.66 -11.19 -14.43
CA THR A 28 8.95 -11.35 -15.12
C THR A 28 9.88 -12.34 -14.43
N ILE A 29 9.67 -12.56 -13.14
CA ILE A 29 10.34 -13.61 -12.35
C ILE A 29 9.41 -14.81 -12.22
N ASN A 30 9.93 -15.97 -11.80
CA ASN A 30 9.05 -17.09 -11.47
C ASN A 30 8.22 -16.71 -10.21
N PRO A 31 6.90 -16.50 -10.31
CA PRO A 31 6.07 -16.05 -9.18
C PRO A 31 5.99 -17.09 -8.06
N GLN A 32 6.40 -18.33 -8.32
CA GLN A 32 6.46 -19.42 -7.34
C GLN A 32 7.81 -19.48 -6.61
N SER A 33 8.75 -18.60 -6.93
CA SER A 33 10.08 -18.60 -6.32
C SER A 33 10.10 -17.86 -4.98
N TRP A 34 10.98 -18.30 -4.07
CA TRP A 34 11.27 -17.57 -2.83
C TRP A 34 11.71 -16.13 -3.09
N THR A 35 12.44 -15.89 -4.17
CA THR A 35 12.83 -14.54 -4.60
C THR A 35 11.64 -13.66 -4.93
N ALA A 36 10.60 -14.21 -5.58
CA ALA A 36 9.37 -13.45 -5.86
C ALA A 36 8.63 -13.08 -4.57
N TRP A 37 8.55 -14.01 -3.61
CA TRP A 37 7.96 -13.75 -2.30
C TRP A 37 8.74 -12.67 -1.51
N GLU A 38 10.07 -12.74 -1.46
CA GLU A 38 10.90 -11.71 -0.83
C GLU A 38 10.70 -10.33 -1.47
N ILE A 39 10.64 -10.28 -2.80
CA ILE A 39 10.36 -9.05 -3.55
C ILE A 39 8.96 -8.53 -3.22
N SER A 40 7.95 -9.40 -3.12
CA SER A 40 6.58 -9.04 -2.73
C SER A 40 6.56 -8.34 -1.37
N ASN A 41 7.18 -8.94 -0.35
CA ASN A 41 7.25 -8.37 0.99
C ASN A 41 7.89 -6.97 1.00
N VAL A 42 8.96 -6.77 0.23
CA VAL A 42 9.59 -5.44 0.10
C VAL A 42 8.63 -4.44 -0.55
N LEU A 43 7.87 -4.87 -1.56
CA LEU A 43 6.87 -4.04 -2.22
C LEU A 43 5.71 -3.68 -1.30
N HIS A 44 5.26 -4.58 -0.43
CA HIS A 44 4.27 -4.28 0.62
C HIS A 44 4.81 -3.27 1.64
N ILE A 45 6.05 -3.40 2.11
CA ILE A 45 6.66 -2.37 2.98
C ILE A 45 6.66 -1.00 2.29
N VAL A 46 7.11 -0.93 1.04
CA VAL A 46 7.16 0.32 0.28
C VAL A 46 5.75 0.85 0.01
N GLY A 47 4.80 -0.05 -0.28
CA GLY A 47 3.38 0.21 -0.45
C GLY A 47 2.76 0.83 0.79
N GLY A 48 3.01 0.26 1.96
CA GLY A 48 2.61 0.78 3.27
C GLY A 48 3.17 2.18 3.56
N VAL A 49 4.45 2.42 3.26
CA VAL A 49 5.06 3.77 3.38
C VAL A 49 4.35 4.76 2.47
N TYR A 50 4.13 4.39 1.19
CA TYR A 50 3.40 5.21 0.24
C TYR A 50 1.98 5.51 0.72
N ALA A 51 1.26 4.48 1.18
CA ALA A 51 -0.12 4.55 1.63
C ALA A 51 -0.29 5.45 2.86
N PHE A 52 0.69 5.43 3.77
CA PHE A 52 0.77 6.39 4.89
C PHE A 52 0.82 7.84 4.39
N PHE A 53 1.72 8.16 3.45
CA PHE A 53 1.85 9.52 2.91
C PHE A 53 0.66 9.94 2.06
N PHE A 54 0.07 9.02 1.32
CA PHE A 54 -1.16 9.26 0.58
C PHE A 54 -2.31 9.62 1.52
N THR A 55 -2.51 8.83 2.57
CA THR A 55 -3.54 9.09 3.58
C THR A 55 -3.31 10.41 4.30
N ARG A 56 -2.05 10.74 4.61
CA ARG A 56 -1.68 12.05 5.16
C ARG A 56 -2.12 13.21 4.26
N GLU A 57 -1.95 13.11 2.95
CA GLU A 57 -2.38 14.16 2.02
C GLU A 57 -3.89 14.27 1.91
N LEU A 58 -4.62 13.14 1.94
CA LEU A 58 -6.08 13.12 2.00
C LEU A 58 -6.60 13.83 3.25
N VAL A 59 -6.07 13.48 4.42
CA VAL A 59 -6.46 14.10 5.70
C VAL A 59 -6.09 15.57 5.72
N SER A 60 -4.91 15.95 5.20
CA SER A 60 -4.50 17.36 5.10
C SER A 60 -5.46 18.17 4.23
N TYR A 61 -5.89 17.60 3.10
CA TYR A 61 -6.91 18.22 2.24
C TYR A 61 -8.28 18.33 2.94
N ALA A 62 -8.70 17.30 3.66
CA ALA A 62 -9.94 17.31 4.44
C ALA A 62 -9.91 18.38 5.55
N ARG A 63 -8.79 18.53 6.25
CA ARG A 63 -8.62 19.59 7.27
C ARG A 63 -8.75 20.99 6.69
N LEU A 64 -8.12 21.25 5.55
CA LEU A 64 -8.24 22.54 4.87
C LEU A 64 -9.67 22.82 4.39
N SER A 65 -10.38 21.79 3.93
CA SER A 65 -11.73 21.92 3.37
C SER A 65 -12.81 22.06 4.45
N HIS A 66 -12.63 21.38 5.60
CA HIS A 66 -13.66 21.26 6.64
C HIS A 66 -13.26 21.88 7.98
N ARG A 67 -12.09 22.53 8.08
CA ARG A 67 -11.55 23.15 9.31
C ARG A 67 -11.50 22.20 10.51
N ILE A 68 -11.10 20.96 10.27
CA ILE A 68 -11.01 19.92 11.30
C ILE A 68 -9.66 20.04 12.04
N GLU A 69 -9.72 20.03 13.36
CA GLU A 69 -8.56 19.90 14.24
C GLU A 69 -8.43 18.46 14.73
N ILE A 70 -7.26 17.86 14.54
CA ILE A 70 -6.98 16.46 14.87
C ILE A 70 -5.73 16.43 15.74
N PRO A 71 -5.78 15.85 16.95
CA PRO A 71 -4.60 15.61 17.77
C PRO A 71 -3.55 14.77 17.03
N PHE A 72 -2.27 15.05 17.25
CA PHE A 72 -1.18 14.40 16.51
C PHE A 72 -1.21 12.86 16.58
N TRP A 73 -1.53 12.29 17.74
CA TRP A 73 -1.61 10.83 17.88
C TRP A 73 -2.75 10.24 17.04
N MET A 74 -3.88 10.96 16.89
CA MET A 74 -4.98 10.57 16.01
C MET A 74 -4.59 10.72 14.53
N GLU A 75 -3.78 11.72 14.17
CA GLU A 75 -3.24 11.85 12.81
C GLU A 75 -2.44 10.59 12.43
N ILE A 76 -1.51 10.16 13.29
CA ILE A 76 -0.71 8.96 13.04
C ILE A 76 -1.61 7.72 12.93
N ALA A 77 -2.56 7.55 13.85
CA ALA A 77 -3.48 6.43 13.84
C ALA A 77 -4.29 6.38 12.53
N LEU A 78 -4.79 7.53 12.06
CA LEU A 78 -5.52 7.63 10.80
C LEU A 78 -4.64 7.27 9.60
N TYR A 79 -3.38 7.72 9.58
CA TYR A 79 -2.48 7.46 8.45
C TYR A 79 -2.08 5.98 8.37
N VAL A 80 -1.82 5.35 9.53
CA VAL A 80 -1.54 3.91 9.62
C VAL A 80 -2.78 3.10 9.27
N ALA A 81 -3.97 3.48 9.76
CA ALA A 81 -5.22 2.83 9.38
C ALA A 81 -5.47 2.92 7.86
N GLY A 82 -5.14 4.05 7.23
CA GLY A 82 -5.21 4.19 5.77
C GLY A 82 -4.22 3.28 5.04
N ALA A 83 -3.02 3.07 5.60
CA ALA A 83 -2.07 2.09 5.06
C ALA A 83 -2.61 0.66 5.12
N ILE A 84 -3.20 0.26 6.24
CA ILE A 84 -3.85 -1.05 6.42
C ILE A 84 -5.00 -1.23 5.42
N VAL A 85 -5.87 -0.22 5.26
CA VAL A 85 -7.00 -0.30 4.32
C VAL A 85 -6.51 -0.44 2.89
N LEU A 86 -5.48 0.30 2.48
CA LEU A 86 -4.90 0.18 1.15
C LEU A 86 -4.18 -1.17 0.95
N GLY A 87 -3.52 -1.69 1.98
CA GLY A 87 -2.96 -3.04 1.97
C GLY A 87 -4.02 -4.11 1.76
N VAL A 88 -5.13 -4.06 2.50
CA VAL A 88 -6.28 -4.95 2.26
C VAL A 88 -6.79 -4.84 0.82
N LEU A 89 -6.90 -3.64 0.25
CA LEU A 89 -7.33 -3.49 -1.15
C LEU A 89 -6.32 -4.08 -2.14
N TRP A 90 -5.02 -4.04 -1.84
CA TRP A 90 -3.99 -4.72 -2.62
C TRP A 90 -4.19 -6.23 -2.57
N GLU A 91 -4.41 -6.80 -1.38
CA GLU A 91 -4.69 -8.24 -1.20
C GLU A 91 -5.88 -8.72 -2.04
N TRP A 92 -6.96 -7.94 -2.06
CA TRP A 92 -8.13 -8.27 -2.88
C TRP A 92 -7.81 -8.27 -4.37
N TYR A 93 -6.95 -7.36 -4.82
CA TYR A 93 -6.49 -7.32 -6.21
C TYR A 93 -5.65 -8.55 -6.56
N GLU A 94 -4.71 -8.95 -5.70
CA GLU A 94 -3.89 -10.15 -5.90
C GLU A 94 -4.73 -11.42 -5.90
N LEU A 95 -5.69 -11.52 -4.98
CA LEU A 95 -6.63 -12.64 -4.94
C LEU A 95 -7.41 -12.80 -6.26
N ILE A 96 -7.84 -11.71 -6.88
CA ILE A 96 -8.56 -11.76 -8.18
C ILE A 96 -7.64 -12.31 -9.27
N ILE A 97 -6.39 -11.84 -9.31
CA ILE A 97 -5.37 -12.30 -10.26
C ILE A 97 -5.05 -13.78 -10.06
N ASP A 98 -4.85 -14.18 -8.82
CA ASP A 98 -4.54 -15.54 -8.46
C ASP A 98 -5.66 -16.49 -8.89
N ARG A 99 -6.91 -16.10 -8.67
CA ARG A 99 -8.06 -16.88 -9.15
C ARG A 99 -8.08 -16.98 -10.66
N TYR A 100 -7.68 -15.93 -11.39
CA TYR A 100 -7.52 -15.98 -12.83
C TYR A 100 -6.40 -16.97 -13.24
N GLN A 101 -5.23 -16.92 -12.60
CA GLN A 101 -4.11 -17.84 -12.90
C GLN A 101 -4.48 -19.30 -12.62
N VAL A 102 -5.12 -19.59 -11.49
CA VAL A 102 -5.52 -20.96 -11.12
C VAL A 102 -6.62 -21.48 -12.02
N LEU A 103 -7.72 -20.72 -12.18
CA LEU A 103 -8.93 -21.22 -12.82
C LEU A 103 -8.87 -21.18 -14.35
N ILE A 104 -8.15 -20.21 -14.93
CA ILE A 104 -8.09 -20.01 -16.38
C ILE A 104 -6.79 -20.56 -16.97
N LEU A 105 -5.65 -20.33 -16.31
CA LEU A 105 -4.33 -20.73 -16.83
C LEU A 105 -3.85 -22.08 -16.27
N GLY A 106 -4.54 -22.64 -15.27
CA GLY A 106 -4.16 -23.91 -14.64
C GLY A 106 -2.86 -23.82 -13.83
N GLN A 107 -2.44 -22.61 -13.45
CA GLN A 107 -1.19 -22.35 -12.74
C GLN A 107 -1.51 -22.09 -11.27
N ALA A 108 -1.39 -23.14 -10.44
CA ALA A 108 -1.51 -23.01 -8.98
C ALA A 108 -0.14 -22.82 -8.34
N SER A 109 -0.02 -21.79 -7.48
CA SER A 109 1.15 -21.57 -6.63
C SER A 109 0.78 -21.86 -5.17
N ILE A 110 1.70 -22.41 -4.39
CA ILE A 110 1.52 -22.49 -2.92
C ILE A 110 1.45 -21.09 -2.29
N MET A 111 2.04 -20.10 -2.96
CA MET A 111 2.00 -18.68 -2.56
C MET A 111 0.63 -18.03 -2.81
N THR A 112 -0.25 -18.64 -3.62
CA THR A 112 -1.64 -18.19 -3.82
C THR A 112 -2.50 -18.31 -2.55
N TYR A 113 -2.00 -18.99 -1.51
CA TYR A 113 -2.71 -19.20 -0.24
C TYR A 113 -1.87 -18.84 0.99
N ALA A 114 -0.62 -18.46 0.77
CA ALA A 114 0.33 -18.00 1.78
C ALA A 114 0.91 -16.71 1.19
N ASP A 115 0.35 -15.52 1.46
CA ASP A 115 0.69 -14.85 2.71
C ASP A 115 -0.14 -13.56 2.97
N ASN A 116 -1.46 -13.54 2.73
CA ASN A 116 -2.25 -12.29 2.89
C ASN A 116 -2.15 -11.63 4.29
N ILE A 117 -1.85 -12.43 5.32
CA ILE A 117 -1.61 -11.90 6.67
C ILE A 117 -0.19 -11.32 6.79
N GLY A 118 0.83 -12.00 6.26
CA GLY A 118 2.19 -11.49 6.24
C GLY A 118 2.31 -10.22 5.39
N ASP A 119 1.69 -10.18 4.22
CA ASP A 119 1.64 -9.01 3.35
C ASP A 119 1.00 -7.81 4.06
N LEU A 120 -0.13 -8.03 4.75
CA LEU A 120 -0.76 -7.00 5.59
C LEU A 120 0.13 -6.57 6.77
N MET A 121 0.92 -7.49 7.35
CA MET A 121 1.92 -7.15 8.36
C MET A 121 3.04 -6.27 7.78
N PHE A 122 3.48 -6.54 6.55
CA PHE A 122 4.49 -5.75 5.85
C PHE A 122 3.96 -4.36 5.44
N ASP A 123 2.72 -4.27 4.99
CA ASP A 123 2.03 -2.98 4.75
C ASP A 123 1.95 -2.16 6.03
N THR A 124 1.57 -2.81 7.14
CA THR A 124 1.50 -2.18 8.46
C THR A 124 2.87 -1.70 8.91
N LEU A 125 3.92 -2.52 8.73
CA LEU A 125 5.30 -2.16 9.03
C LEU A 125 5.74 -0.94 8.21
N GLY A 126 5.42 -0.90 6.92
CA GLY A 126 5.63 0.26 6.05
C GLY A 126 4.94 1.52 6.57
N GLY A 127 3.67 1.40 6.95
CA GLY A 127 2.91 2.52 7.54
C GLY A 127 3.54 3.05 8.84
N LEU A 128 4.03 2.15 9.70
CA LEU A 128 4.74 2.51 10.93
C LEU A 128 6.10 3.19 10.64
N LEU A 129 6.85 2.74 9.63
CA LEU A 129 8.08 3.42 9.20
C LEU A 129 7.79 4.84 8.71
N GLY A 130 6.71 5.02 7.94
CA GLY A 130 6.20 6.33 7.54
C GLY A 130 5.89 7.22 8.75
N ALA A 131 5.22 6.66 9.77
CA ALA A 131 4.91 7.36 11.02
C ALA A 131 6.17 7.78 11.78
N MET A 132 7.16 6.88 11.92
CA MET A 132 8.44 7.18 12.58
C MET A 132 9.21 8.28 11.86
N TYR A 133 9.29 8.22 10.53
CA TYR A 133 9.91 9.26 9.72
C TYR A 133 9.22 10.61 9.93
N TRP A 134 7.88 10.62 9.87
CA TRP A 134 7.10 11.84 10.03
C TRP A 134 7.27 12.46 11.42
N HIS A 135 7.25 11.63 12.47
CA HIS A 135 7.49 12.09 13.83
C HIS A 135 8.87 12.76 14.00
N ARG A 136 9.92 12.18 13.39
CA ARG A 136 11.28 12.76 13.43
C ARG A 136 11.37 14.10 12.70
N LYS A 137 10.77 14.20 11.51
CA LYS A 137 10.80 15.41 10.67
C LYS A 137 10.07 16.62 11.26
N ARG A 138 9.21 16.40 12.26
CA ARG A 138 8.41 17.45 12.90
C ARG A 138 9.06 18.03 14.16
N LYS A 139 10.12 17.40 14.67
CA LYS A 139 10.99 17.93 15.74
C LYS A 139 12.04 18.84 15.13
#